data_AF-A0A4R8HWL9-F1
#
_entry.id   AF-A0A4R8HWL9-F1
#
_cell.length_a   1.000
_cell.length_b   1.000
_cell.length_c   1.000
_cell.angle_alpha   90.00
_cell.angle_beta   90.00
_cell.angle_gamma   90.00
#
_symmetry.space_group_name_H-M   'P 1'
#
loop_
_entity.id
_entity.type
_entity.pdbx_description
1 polymer ?
#
loop_
_entity_poly.entity_id
_entity_poly.type
_entity_poly.pdbx_seq_one_letter_code
_entity_poly.pdbx_strand_id
1 'polypeptide(L)'
;MVEIPLISEPPFFRPIEPHEFALVMTPGATPPSAGAFDIGEGWTPSFFSFLVPEGRAGVWGWTKGSFAIDERYCEFPDCGKTIYCAVLTYLPNGYRVAIFHSCEDATLAASVLAQELDWSDSSPKALLAQGRRALAVLMSRFDEREDMQPYAVWRARFEGEIARAHG
;
A
#
# COMPACT_ATOMS: atom_id res chain seq x y z
N MET A 1 -29.31 5.71 9.94
CA MET A 1 -28.30 5.19 9.00
C MET A 1 -27.36 6.32 8.73
N VAL A 2 -26.09 6.20 9.13
CA VAL A 2 -25.06 7.19 8.82
C VAL A 2 -24.43 6.73 7.51
N GLU A 3 -24.61 7.50 6.45
CA GLU A 3 -23.90 7.30 5.19
C GLU A 3 -22.40 7.50 5.44
N ILE A 4 -21.63 6.43 5.34
CA ILE A 4 -20.18 6.46 5.37
C ILE A 4 -19.74 6.98 4.00
N PRO A 5 -19.04 8.13 3.91
CA PRO A 5 -18.65 8.68 2.62
C PRO A 5 -17.73 7.71 1.88
N LEU A 6 -18.07 7.46 0.62
CA LEU A 6 -17.29 6.67 -0.33
C LEU A 6 -15.86 7.23 -0.41
N ILE A 7 -14.90 6.34 -0.15
CA ILE A 7 -13.46 6.58 -0.14
C ILE A 7 -13.01 6.77 -1.59
N SER A 8 -13.14 7.98 -2.14
CA SER A 8 -12.86 8.26 -3.55
C SER A 8 -11.59 9.09 -3.81
N GLU A 9 -10.77 9.38 -2.79
CA GLU A 9 -9.51 10.14 -3.00
C GLU A 9 -8.34 9.53 -2.22
N PRO A 10 -7.42 8.82 -2.90
CA PRO A 10 -6.14 8.49 -2.30
C PRO A 10 -5.28 9.77 -2.13
N PRO A 11 -4.47 9.88 -1.05
CA PRO A 11 -4.28 8.89 0.00
C PRO A 11 -4.72 9.38 1.40
N PHE A 12 -6.00 9.54 1.76
CA PHE A 12 -6.35 10.42 2.93
C PHE A 12 -7.63 10.01 3.69
N PHE A 13 -7.85 10.10 5.03
CA PHE A 13 -7.13 10.57 6.24
C PHE A 13 -7.87 10.17 7.54
N ARG A 14 -7.16 9.80 8.61
CA ARG A 14 -7.12 10.44 9.97
C ARG A 14 -6.55 9.47 11.01
N PRO A 15 -6.00 9.96 12.14
CA PRO A 15 -5.70 9.10 13.28
C PRO A 15 -6.97 8.41 13.76
N ILE A 16 -6.85 7.12 14.01
CA ILE A 16 -7.92 6.27 14.52
C ILE A 16 -8.01 6.43 16.04
N GLU A 17 -9.22 6.63 16.54
CA GLU A 17 -9.52 6.85 17.95
C GLU A 17 -9.56 5.52 18.73
N PRO A 18 -9.27 5.51 20.05
CA PRO A 18 -9.17 4.29 20.88
C PRO A 18 -10.32 3.28 20.79
N HIS A 19 -11.53 3.73 20.44
CA HIS A 19 -12.71 2.87 20.32
C HIS A 19 -12.77 2.10 18.98
N GLU A 20 -11.97 2.50 18.00
CA GLU A 20 -11.87 1.90 16.67
C GLU A 20 -10.75 0.83 16.63
N PHE A 21 -10.33 0.25 17.78
CA PHE A 21 -9.20 -0.68 17.87
C PHE A 21 -9.58 -2.16 17.77
N ALA A 22 -10.81 -2.50 17.38
CA ALA A 22 -11.19 -3.91 17.20
C ALA A 22 -10.30 -4.56 16.12
N LEU A 23 -9.60 -5.64 16.47
CA LEU A 23 -8.78 -6.40 15.53
C LEU A 23 -9.67 -7.39 14.77
N VAL A 24 -9.92 -7.08 13.50
CA VAL A 24 -10.61 -7.95 12.53
C VAL A 24 -9.56 -8.82 11.85
N MET A 25 -9.67 -10.13 11.98
CA MET A 25 -8.79 -11.06 11.25
C MET A 25 -9.35 -11.28 9.85
N THR A 26 -8.54 -11.11 8.81
CA THR A 26 -8.97 -11.44 7.44
C THR A 26 -9.21 -12.96 7.35
N PRO A 27 -10.45 -13.42 7.12
CA PRO A 27 -10.74 -14.85 7.02
C PRO A 27 -9.96 -15.45 5.85
N GLY A 28 -9.20 -16.52 6.09
CA GLY A 28 -8.42 -17.21 5.05
C GLY A 28 -7.04 -16.62 4.76
N ALA A 29 -6.60 -15.57 5.48
CA ALA A 29 -5.21 -15.14 5.42
C ALA A 29 -4.30 -16.27 5.89
N THR A 30 -3.44 -16.77 5.01
CA THR A 30 -2.46 -17.82 5.29
C THR A 30 -1.06 -17.29 5.02
N PRO A 31 -0.04 -17.78 5.74
CA PRO A 31 1.34 -17.37 5.47
C PRO A 31 1.69 -17.65 4.01
N PRO A 32 2.55 -16.82 3.38
CA PRO A 32 3.01 -17.05 2.02
C PRO A 32 3.58 -18.47 1.88
N SER A 33 3.37 -19.09 0.72
CA SER A 33 3.93 -20.43 0.46
C SER A 33 5.45 -20.42 0.61
N ALA A 34 6.06 -21.55 0.99
CA ALA A 34 7.50 -21.67 1.27
C ALA A 34 8.42 -21.34 0.07
N GLY A 35 7.88 -21.05 -1.12
CA GLY A 35 8.64 -20.57 -2.29
C GLY A 35 8.61 -19.05 -2.48
N ALA A 36 7.88 -18.30 -1.66
CA ALA A 36 7.55 -16.91 -1.94
C ALA A 36 8.65 -15.90 -1.54
N PHE A 37 9.83 -16.34 -1.09
CA PHE A 37 10.91 -15.53 -0.48
C PHE A 37 11.50 -14.37 -1.33
N ASP A 38 10.95 -14.07 -2.50
CA ASP A 38 11.63 -13.34 -3.55
C ASP A 38 10.82 -12.17 -4.13
N ILE A 39 10.08 -11.44 -3.29
CA ILE A 39 9.46 -10.17 -3.75
C ILE A 39 10.50 -9.03 -3.85
N GLY A 40 11.74 -9.27 -3.42
CA GLY A 40 12.85 -8.34 -3.44
C GLY A 40 13.76 -8.47 -2.21
N GLU A 41 15.00 -7.98 -2.33
CA GLU A 41 16.00 -8.08 -1.26
C GLU A 41 15.52 -7.44 0.05
N GLY A 42 15.65 -8.18 1.16
CA GLY A 42 15.35 -7.70 2.52
C GLY A 42 13.87 -7.70 2.90
N TRP A 43 12.97 -8.17 2.04
CA TRP A 43 11.57 -8.41 2.41
C TRP A 43 11.42 -9.76 3.10
N THR A 44 10.67 -9.78 4.20
CA THR A 44 10.47 -10.98 5.03
C THR A 44 8.98 -11.30 5.15
N PRO A 45 8.55 -12.58 5.04
CA PRO A 45 7.19 -12.96 5.35
C PRO A 45 6.84 -12.60 6.79
N SER A 46 5.73 -11.92 7.02
CA SER A 46 5.30 -11.54 8.36
C SER A 46 3.78 -11.48 8.46
N PHE A 47 3.28 -11.66 9.68
CA PHE A 47 1.94 -11.25 10.04
C PHE A 47 1.98 -9.79 10.50
N PHE A 48 1.11 -8.94 9.97
CA PHE A 48 1.03 -7.54 10.36
C PHE A 48 -0.40 -7.04 10.40
N SER A 49 -0.62 -5.92 11.11
CA SER A 49 -1.91 -5.25 11.17
C SER A 49 -1.87 -3.91 10.47
N PHE A 50 -2.94 -3.55 9.77
CA PHE A 50 -3.12 -2.25 9.13
C PHE A 50 -4.49 -1.68 9.48
N LEU A 51 -4.72 -0.39 9.20
CA LEU A 51 -5.97 0.28 9.51
C LEU A 51 -7.03 0.03 8.44
N VAL A 52 -8.27 -0.20 8.89
CA VAL A 52 -9.49 -0.34 8.07
C VAL A 52 -10.62 0.50 8.70
N PRO A 53 -11.71 0.83 7.98
CA PRO A 53 -12.80 1.63 8.52
C PRO A 53 -13.40 1.06 9.82
N GLU A 54 -13.43 -0.26 9.97
CA GLU A 54 -13.96 -0.96 11.14
C GLU A 54 -12.93 -1.14 12.26
N GLY A 55 -11.68 -0.72 12.04
CA GLY A 55 -10.62 -0.70 13.04
C GLY A 55 -9.26 -1.16 12.53
N ARG A 56 -8.74 -2.27 13.07
CA ARG A 56 -7.48 -2.86 12.60
C ARG A 56 -7.76 -4.19 11.91
N ALA A 57 -7.20 -4.39 10.73
CA ALA A 57 -7.20 -5.69 10.07
C ALA A 57 -5.84 -6.36 10.22
N GLY A 58 -5.82 -7.65 10.58
CA GLY A 58 -4.62 -8.48 10.61
C GLY A 58 -4.52 -9.37 9.38
N VAL A 59 -3.35 -9.38 8.72
CA VAL A 59 -3.10 -10.13 7.49
C VAL A 59 -1.68 -10.70 7.44
N TRP A 60 -1.50 -11.76 6.65
CA TRP A 60 -0.19 -12.25 6.24
C TRP A 60 0.27 -11.52 4.99
N GLY A 61 1.57 -11.20 4.94
CA GLY A 61 2.20 -10.63 3.76
C GLY A 61 3.69 -10.49 3.99
N TRP A 62 4.25 -9.36 3.56
CA TRP A 62 5.68 -9.08 3.53
C TRP A 62 5.99 -7.81 4.29
N THR A 63 7.13 -7.75 4.96
CA THR A 63 7.60 -6.54 5.64
C THR A 63 9.06 -6.23 5.33
N LYS A 64 9.39 -4.94 5.25
CA LYS A 64 10.75 -4.42 5.13
C LYS A 64 10.83 -3.05 5.79
N GLY A 65 11.64 -2.94 6.84
CA GLY A 65 11.71 -1.71 7.65
C GLY A 65 10.33 -1.30 8.17
N SER A 66 9.90 -0.08 7.86
CA SER A 66 8.60 0.45 8.27
C SER A 66 7.46 0.17 7.29
N PHE A 67 7.69 -0.64 6.25
CA PHE A 67 6.71 -0.93 5.22
C PHE A 67 6.25 -2.39 5.25
N ALA A 68 5.01 -2.59 4.82
CA ALA A 68 4.41 -3.88 4.60
C ALA A 68 3.66 -3.95 3.28
N ILE A 69 3.67 -5.13 2.67
CA ILE A 69 2.93 -5.42 1.45
C ILE A 69 2.06 -6.64 1.70
N ASP A 70 0.79 -6.54 1.35
CA ASP A 70 -0.06 -7.72 1.23
C ASP A 70 -0.63 -7.81 -0.19
N GLU A 71 -0.79 -9.04 -0.64
CA GLU A 71 -1.37 -9.37 -1.94
C GLU A 71 -2.81 -9.79 -1.75
N ARG A 72 -3.71 -9.21 -2.53
CA ARG A 72 -5.13 -9.55 -2.44
C ARG A 72 -5.83 -9.38 -3.76
N TYR A 73 -7.03 -9.96 -3.85
CA TYR A 73 -8.00 -9.52 -4.85
C TYR A 73 -8.73 -8.29 -4.30
N CYS A 74 -8.52 -7.16 -4.95
CA CYS A 74 -9.24 -5.92 -4.71
C CYS A 74 -10.53 -5.94 -5.54
N GLU A 75 -11.69 -5.94 -4.88
CA GLU A 75 -12.98 -5.73 -5.54
C GLU A 75 -13.25 -4.23 -5.67
N PHE A 76 -13.67 -3.82 -6.87
CA PHE A 76 -13.99 -2.45 -7.22
C PHE A 76 -15.46 -2.38 -7.63
N PRO A 77 -16.38 -2.18 -6.65
CA PRO A 77 -17.82 -2.33 -6.87
C PRO A 77 -18.37 -1.38 -7.94
N ASP A 78 -17.84 -0.15 -8.03
CA ASP A 78 -18.38 0.88 -8.92
C ASP A 78 -18.07 0.59 -10.40
N CYS A 79 -17.06 -0.23 -10.69
CA CYS A 79 -16.74 -0.67 -12.05
C CYS A 79 -16.90 -2.18 -12.29
N GLY A 80 -17.35 -2.92 -11.26
CA GLY A 80 -17.58 -4.38 -11.34
C GLY A 80 -16.32 -5.19 -11.61
N LYS A 81 -15.13 -4.65 -11.35
CA LYS A 81 -13.85 -5.33 -11.57
C LYS A 81 -13.31 -5.93 -10.28
N THR A 82 -12.72 -7.11 -10.40
CA THR A 82 -11.87 -7.69 -9.36
C THR A 82 -10.49 -7.84 -9.96
N ILE A 83 -9.48 -7.24 -9.33
CA ILE A 83 -8.09 -7.37 -9.78
C ILE A 83 -7.22 -7.90 -8.67
N TYR A 84 -6.22 -8.68 -9.06
CA TYR A 84 -5.10 -9.00 -8.19
C TYR A 84 -4.21 -7.76 -8.04
N CYS A 85 -3.90 -7.38 -6.80
CA CYS A 85 -3.25 -6.13 -6.45
C CYS A 85 -2.29 -6.36 -5.26
N ALA A 86 -1.27 -5.51 -5.14
CA ALA A 86 -0.42 -5.42 -3.96
C ALA A 86 -0.67 -4.12 -3.21
N VAL A 87 -0.92 -4.19 -1.91
CA VAL A 87 -1.24 -3.03 -1.07
C VAL A 87 -0.02 -2.66 -0.23
N LEU A 88 0.52 -1.46 -0.43
CA LEU A 88 1.63 -0.95 0.39
C LEU A 88 1.09 -0.24 1.63
N THR A 89 1.61 -0.62 2.79
CA THR A 89 1.23 -0.08 4.11
C THR A 89 2.46 0.43 4.85
N TYR A 90 2.32 1.57 5.51
CA TYR A 90 3.26 2.07 6.51
C TYR A 90 2.90 1.50 7.89
N LEU A 91 3.76 0.63 8.43
CA LEU A 91 3.49 -0.18 9.62
C LEU A 91 3.27 0.61 10.91
N PRO A 92 4.07 1.64 11.25
CA PRO A 92 4.00 2.26 12.58
C PRO A 92 2.62 2.81 12.96
N ASN A 93 1.81 3.18 11.96
CA ASN A 93 0.44 3.61 12.18
C ASN A 93 -0.59 2.77 11.39
N GLY A 94 -0.16 1.80 10.58
CA GLY A 94 -1.04 0.99 9.73
C GLY A 94 -1.66 1.76 8.55
N TYR A 95 -1.08 2.90 8.17
CA TYR A 95 -1.55 3.73 7.08
C TYR A 95 -1.32 3.07 5.73
N ARG A 96 -2.39 2.88 4.94
CA ARG A 96 -2.27 2.41 3.57
C ARG A 96 -1.71 3.54 2.69
N VAL A 97 -0.57 3.28 2.06
CA VAL A 97 0.13 4.24 1.21
C VAL A 97 -0.51 4.28 -0.18
N ALA A 98 -0.59 3.13 -0.86
CA ALA A 98 -1.11 3.02 -2.21
C ALA A 98 -1.42 1.55 -2.59
N ILE A 99 -2.19 1.38 -3.67
CA ILE A 99 -2.48 0.08 -4.29
C ILE A 99 -1.68 -0.01 -5.58
N PHE A 100 -0.99 -1.12 -5.77
CA PHE A 100 -0.12 -1.37 -6.90
C PHE A 100 -0.60 -2.56 -7.73
N HIS A 101 -0.24 -2.54 -9.01
CA HIS A 101 -0.56 -3.62 -9.93
C HIS A 101 0.13 -4.93 -9.55
N SER A 102 1.35 -4.85 -9.02
CA SER A 102 2.16 -6.01 -8.64
C SER A 102 2.93 -5.76 -7.34
N CYS A 103 3.42 -6.85 -6.73
CA CYS A 103 4.37 -6.75 -5.61
C CYS A 103 5.65 -6.00 -5.99
N GLU A 104 6.16 -6.22 -7.21
CA GLU A 104 7.38 -5.57 -7.72
C GLU A 104 7.23 -4.04 -7.75
N ASP A 105 6.08 -3.55 -8.22
CA ASP A 105 5.77 -2.11 -8.19
C ASP A 105 5.72 -1.58 -6.75
N ALA A 106 5.11 -2.34 -5.83
CA ALA A 106 4.99 -1.96 -4.43
C ALA A 106 6.36 -1.97 -3.71
N THR A 107 7.25 -2.92 -4.01
CA THR A 107 8.59 -2.97 -3.43
C THR A 107 9.48 -1.83 -3.94
N LEU A 108 9.36 -1.47 -5.22
CA LEU A 108 10.01 -0.29 -5.77
C LEU A 108 9.50 0.98 -5.10
N ALA A 109 8.18 1.14 -4.98
CA ALA A 109 7.57 2.31 -4.34
C ALA A 109 8.02 2.45 -2.87
N ALA A 110 8.04 1.36 -2.11
CA ALA A 110 8.53 1.36 -0.74
C ALA A 110 9.99 1.87 -0.66
N SER A 111 10.83 1.44 -1.59
CA SER A 111 12.25 1.83 -1.65
C SER A 111 12.42 3.31 -1.95
N VAL A 112 11.68 3.84 -2.92
CA VAL A 112 11.69 5.27 -3.26
C VAL A 112 11.17 6.11 -2.09
N LEU A 113 10.04 5.74 -1.50
CA LEU A 113 9.44 6.47 -0.39
C LEU A 113 10.29 6.46 0.88
N ALA A 114 11.01 5.37 1.15
CA ALA A 114 11.94 5.28 2.26
C ALA A 114 13.17 6.20 2.09
N GLN A 115 13.59 6.45 0.86
CA GLN A 115 14.73 7.34 0.55
C GLN A 115 14.34 8.82 0.59
N GLU A 116 13.13 9.16 0.16
CA GLU A 116 12.73 10.55 -0.07
C GLU A 116 11.95 11.19 1.07
N LEU A 117 11.31 10.36 1.91
CA LEU A 117 10.40 10.84 2.95
C LEU A 117 10.90 10.47 4.34
N ASP A 118 10.83 11.45 5.23
CA ASP A 118 11.08 11.25 6.65
C ASP A 118 9.78 10.90 7.38
N TRP A 119 9.70 9.67 7.86
CA TRP A 119 8.52 9.15 8.55
C TRP A 119 8.65 9.15 10.08
N SER A 120 9.66 9.86 10.62
CA SER A 120 9.93 9.90 12.06
C SER A 120 8.84 10.61 12.87
N ASP A 121 8.17 11.61 12.29
CA ASP A 121 7.05 12.32 12.93
C ASP A 121 5.71 11.60 12.67
N SER A 122 5.22 10.92 13.70
CA SER A 122 3.95 10.19 13.66
C SER A 122 2.73 11.04 14.04
N SER A 123 2.88 12.37 14.14
CA SER A 123 1.74 13.25 14.45
C SER A 123 0.72 13.26 13.30
N PRO A 124 -0.57 13.46 13.60
CA PRO A 124 -1.63 13.49 12.59
C PRO A 124 -1.34 14.45 11.42
N LYS A 125 -0.81 15.63 11.74
CA LYS A 125 -0.49 16.69 10.77
C LYS A 125 0.72 16.32 9.91
N ALA A 126 1.75 15.71 10.50
CA ALA A 126 2.91 15.25 9.75
C ALA A 126 2.55 14.11 8.80
N LEU A 127 1.77 13.13 9.27
CA LEU A 127 1.25 12.06 8.43
C LEU A 127 0.41 12.60 7.27
N LEU A 128 -0.41 13.62 7.54
CA LEU A 128 -1.22 14.27 6.52
C LEU A 128 -0.35 14.92 5.43
N ALA A 129 0.71 15.61 5.84
CA ALA A 129 1.69 16.19 4.93
C ALA A 129 2.50 15.11 4.18
N GLN A 130 2.87 14.03 4.85
CA GLN A 130 3.62 12.94 4.23
C GLN A 130 2.80 12.19 3.19
N GLY A 131 1.50 11.98 3.41
CA GLY A 131 0.64 11.40 2.37
C GLY A 131 0.59 12.27 1.11
N ARG A 132 0.60 13.61 1.24
CA ARG A 132 0.68 14.53 0.07
C ARG A 132 2.02 14.40 -0.66
N ARG A 133 3.11 14.28 0.09
CA ARG A 133 4.45 14.11 -0.48
C ARG A 133 4.60 12.74 -1.15
N ALA A 134 4.10 11.67 -0.51
CA ALA A 134 4.06 10.34 -1.07
C ALA A 134 3.27 10.32 -2.39
N LEU A 135 2.10 10.95 -2.43
CA LEU A 135 1.34 11.10 -3.67
C LEU A 135 2.17 11.82 -4.76
N ALA A 136 2.83 12.93 -4.42
CA ALA A 136 3.67 13.65 -5.38
C ALA A 136 4.83 12.79 -5.92
N VAL A 137 5.47 11.99 -5.05
CA VAL A 137 6.51 11.02 -5.44
C VAL A 137 5.93 9.97 -6.39
N LEU A 138 4.78 9.39 -6.06
CA LEU A 138 4.12 8.40 -6.90
C LEU A 138 3.74 8.97 -8.27
N MET A 139 3.10 10.14 -8.32
CA MET A 139 2.79 10.85 -9.57
C MET A 139 4.03 11.16 -10.42
N SER A 140 5.20 11.31 -9.79
CA SER A 140 6.44 11.62 -10.50
C SER A 140 7.14 10.39 -11.10
N ARG A 141 6.92 9.18 -10.56
CA ARG A 141 7.67 7.96 -10.94
C ARG A 141 6.81 6.76 -11.36
N PHE A 142 5.52 6.82 -11.10
CA PHE A 142 4.58 5.74 -11.36
C PHE A 142 3.47 6.26 -12.27
N ASP A 143 2.92 5.35 -13.06
CA ASP A 143 1.71 5.59 -13.83
C ASP A 143 0.50 5.10 -13.04
N GLU A 144 -0.53 5.93 -12.99
CA GLU A 144 -1.84 5.47 -12.59
C GLU A 144 -2.49 4.71 -13.74
N ARG A 145 -3.07 3.54 -13.46
CA ARG A 145 -3.82 2.77 -14.45
C ARG A 145 -5.10 3.51 -14.82
N GLU A 146 -5.14 4.06 -16.03
CA GLU A 146 -6.32 4.75 -16.57
C GLU A 146 -7.60 3.89 -16.52
N ASP A 147 -7.47 2.57 -16.76
CA ASP A 147 -8.59 1.64 -16.75
C ASP A 147 -9.12 1.30 -15.35
N MET A 148 -8.46 1.81 -14.31
CA MET A 148 -8.79 1.59 -12.89
C MET A 148 -9.14 2.90 -12.17
N GLN A 149 -9.31 4.01 -12.90
CA GLN A 149 -9.88 5.23 -12.33
C GLN A 149 -11.29 4.95 -11.75
N PRO A 150 -11.63 5.50 -10.56
CA PRO A 150 -10.88 6.48 -9.76
C PRO A 150 -9.98 5.87 -8.68
N TYR A 151 -9.70 4.57 -8.71
CA TYR A 151 -9.14 3.84 -7.57
C TYR A 151 -7.61 3.94 -7.41
N ALA A 152 -6.94 4.73 -8.26
CA ALA A 152 -5.49 4.94 -8.27
C ALA A 152 -4.65 3.68 -8.04
N VAL A 153 -4.72 2.76 -9.00
CA VAL A 153 -3.85 1.60 -9.04
C VAL A 153 -2.56 1.98 -9.78
N TRP A 154 -1.44 1.95 -9.08
CA TRP A 154 -0.15 2.41 -9.58
C TRP A 154 0.66 1.28 -10.20
N ARG A 155 1.45 1.60 -11.22
CA ARG A 155 2.49 0.73 -11.80
C ARG A 155 3.77 1.53 -11.99
N ALA A 156 4.94 0.91 -11.87
CA ALA A 156 6.19 1.57 -12.16
C ALA A 156 6.21 2.08 -13.61
N ARG A 157 6.72 3.29 -13.84
CA ARG A 157 7.12 3.68 -15.19
C ARG A 157 8.33 2.84 -15.54
N PHE A 158 8.20 1.97 -16.53
CA PHE A 158 9.38 1.44 -17.19
C PHE A 158 10.04 2.61 -17.91
N GLU A 159 10.99 3.27 -17.25
CA GLU A 159 12.00 4.05 -17.95
C GLU A 159 12.78 3.04 -18.79
N GLY A 160 12.48 2.98 -20.08
CA GLY A 160 13.22 2.16 -21.02
C GLY A 160 14.64 2.68 -21.16
N GLU A 161 15.53 2.34 -20.22
CA GLU A 161 16.98 2.60 -20.35
C GLU A 161 17.85 1.75 -19.39
N ILE A 162 17.51 0.47 -19.20
CA ILE A 162 18.47 -0.55 -18.71
C ILE A 162 18.62 -1.63 -19.79
N ALA A 163 18.99 -1.23 -21.01
CA ALA A 163 19.33 -2.18 -22.07
C ALA A 163 20.31 -1.62 -23.11
N ARG A 164 21.24 -0.72 -22.74
CA ARG A 164 22.41 -0.35 -23.57
C ARG A 164 23.69 -0.02 -22.79
N ALA A 165 23.85 -0.55 -21.58
CA ALA A 165 25.11 -0.44 -20.84
C ALA A 165 25.95 -1.73 -20.86
N HIS A 166 25.45 -2.84 -21.43
CA HIS A 166 26.16 -4.13 -21.48
C HIS A 166 26.01 -4.88 -22.82
N GLY A 167 25.98 -4.14 -23.93
CA GLY A 167 26.10 -4.71 -25.29
C GLY A 167 27.35 -4.22 -25.96
#